data_AF-A0A3M6K4E4-F1
#
_entry.id   AF-A0A3M6K4E4-F1
#
_cell.length_a   1.000
_cell.length_b   1.000
_cell.length_c   1.000
_cell.angle_alpha   90.00
_cell.angle_beta   90.00
_cell.angle_gamma   90.00
#
_symmetry.space_group_name_H-M   'P 1'
#
loop_
_entity.id
_entity.type
_entity.pdbx_description
1 polymer ?
#
loop_
_entity_poly.entity_id
_entity_poly.type
_entity_poly.pdbx_seq_one_letter_code
_entity_poly.pdbx_strand_id
1 'polypeptide(L)'
;MLKFQDKVALVTGSGTGIGKAIATKFVENGASVIILGRRKEPLQEAATELEGKIPQGANATVKIFAGVDVADETAMNEMFNTLKNEGTNVDYIINNAGVSGPVTCFANSPLDEFKSTIAIHLTGTFWGSVQALKVMKEGGKIITISTFFTEEKPLEQRPYRFRSPYTASQGAKNRLAECMSWELTDKGIISIATNPGPVHSDRIYKTVYPKAAAEFMRVSGFEDLTPVQVEEAKDDLLECIEADGINKEGIAKTAEKLANGRDVAKLTETFTNLLTKIKTIAEKVQNNTSHMIANREFLSQAQVAETVLNLCDDEIAKIINGKVIPGDRVFYPVKPHIGTTAPGVHQPDFTGKAVVFTIDGTDKTDAERVEFLASHVEKNGGKVACFISQSTPQEIQDSISGKFHSHVVDIKNPDEVERWLNTAKTNIGEILAVVHVTGKLPEVGNLTELTRAGWEELVAKFISTPATVAQRTLEQFVPGGGKDPRLYKDKTGAIMIIGPDLPVGKKVSGTQRAQVEVFRGALRPFTTTVNQELSDVLKSKIRMFTVFPGSVTGIEPDNQKIADAFNFLVSENAASSSEVTFCVDESR
;
A
#
# COMPACT_ATOMS: atom_id res chain seq x y z
N MET A 1 13.94 35.98 17.07
CA MET A 1 14.54 34.63 16.92
C MET A 1 13.77 33.95 15.80
N LEU A 2 14.44 33.29 14.85
CA LEU A 2 13.76 32.54 13.79
C LEU A 2 12.96 31.38 14.42
N LYS A 3 11.86 30.98 13.76
CA LYS A 3 10.87 30.06 14.34
C LYS A 3 11.47 28.71 14.77
N PHE A 4 12.44 28.20 14.02
CA PHE A 4 13.09 26.92 14.30
C PHE A 4 14.59 27.07 14.58
N GLN A 5 14.99 28.24 15.10
CA GLN A 5 16.37 28.47 15.52
C GLN A 5 16.84 27.38 16.49
N ASP A 6 18.07 26.88 16.27
CA ASP A 6 18.73 25.85 17.09
C ASP A 6 18.02 24.49 17.13
N LYS A 7 17.10 24.25 16.18
CA LYS A 7 16.44 22.96 15.98
C LYS A 7 17.11 22.15 14.87
N VAL A 8 16.98 20.83 14.94
CA VAL A 8 17.51 19.90 13.91
C VAL A 8 16.37 19.11 13.26
N ALA A 9 16.20 19.26 11.95
CA ALA A 9 15.25 18.49 11.15
C ALA A 9 15.96 17.45 10.27
N LEU A 10 15.63 16.17 10.43
CA LEU A 10 16.07 15.09 9.55
C LEU A 10 14.97 14.80 8.50
N VAL A 11 15.30 14.93 7.22
CA VAL A 11 14.34 14.73 6.13
C VAL A 11 14.78 13.60 5.22
N THR A 12 13.99 12.53 5.15
CA THR A 12 14.28 11.38 4.27
C THR A 12 13.91 11.68 2.81
N GLY A 13 14.72 11.21 1.85
CA GLY A 13 14.43 11.40 0.42
C GLY A 13 14.44 12.87 -0.01
N SER A 14 15.43 13.63 0.47
CA SER A 14 15.44 15.10 0.43
C SER A 14 16.40 15.72 -0.58
N GLY A 15 17.00 14.91 -1.46
CA GLY A 15 17.79 15.44 -2.59
C GLY A 15 16.94 16.13 -3.67
N THR A 16 15.64 15.83 -3.77
CA THR A 16 14.75 16.45 -4.76
C THR A 16 13.32 16.60 -4.23
N GLY A 17 12.47 17.32 -4.99
CA GLY A 17 11.03 17.32 -4.79
C GLY A 17 10.58 17.86 -3.43
N ILE A 18 9.52 17.24 -2.89
CA ILE A 18 8.89 17.61 -1.60
C ILE A 18 9.92 17.59 -0.46
N GLY A 19 10.78 16.58 -0.39
CA GLY A 19 11.80 16.48 0.66
C GLY A 19 12.79 17.65 0.63
N LYS A 20 13.26 18.06 -0.56
CA LYS A 20 14.12 19.25 -0.71
C LYS A 20 13.39 20.53 -0.32
N ALA A 21 12.11 20.65 -0.69
CA ALA A 21 11.29 21.81 -0.33
C ALA A 21 11.05 21.91 1.18
N ILE A 22 10.84 20.78 1.86
CA ILE A 22 10.73 20.71 3.33
C ILE A 22 12.04 21.16 3.98
N ALA A 23 13.18 20.58 3.58
CA ALA A 23 14.49 20.98 4.09
C ALA A 23 14.76 22.47 3.86
N THR A 24 14.37 23.00 2.69
CA THR A 24 14.45 24.43 2.35
C THR A 24 13.69 25.28 3.35
N LYS A 25 12.44 24.93 3.67
CA LYS A 25 11.64 25.70 4.62
C LYS A 25 12.21 25.68 6.03
N PHE A 26 12.82 24.57 6.46
CA PHE A 26 13.49 24.50 7.76
C PHE A 26 14.71 25.41 7.84
N VAL A 27 15.62 25.38 6.85
CA VAL A 27 16.82 26.25 6.86
C VAL A 27 16.46 27.73 6.76
N GLU A 28 15.46 28.09 5.94
CA GLU A 28 14.92 29.45 5.84
C GLU A 28 14.38 29.96 7.19
N ASN A 29 14.01 29.05 8.11
CA ASN A 29 13.51 29.37 9.44
C ASN A 29 14.51 29.04 10.57
N GLY A 30 15.81 28.93 10.23
CA GLY A 30 16.91 28.87 11.20
C GLY A 30 17.21 27.49 11.79
N ALA A 31 16.58 26.42 11.29
CA ALA A 31 16.90 25.06 11.71
C ALA A 31 18.10 24.51 10.94
N SER A 32 18.94 23.74 11.62
CA SER A 32 19.86 22.82 10.96
C SER A 32 19.08 21.67 10.33
N VAL A 33 19.55 21.18 9.19
CA VAL A 33 18.90 20.08 8.47
C VAL A 33 19.88 18.94 8.19
N ILE A 34 19.39 17.72 8.39
CA ILE A 34 20.04 16.49 7.97
C ILE A 34 19.26 15.95 6.78
N ILE A 35 19.90 15.93 5.61
CA ILE A 35 19.31 15.41 4.37
C ILE A 35 19.93 14.06 4.02
N LEU A 36 19.10 13.13 3.56
CA LEU A 36 19.55 11.81 3.15
C LEU A 36 18.85 11.29 1.90
N GLY A 37 19.56 10.41 1.19
CA GLY A 37 19.02 9.65 0.07
C GLY A 37 20.08 8.88 -0.70
N ARG A 38 19.62 8.02 -1.60
CA ARG A 38 20.45 7.07 -2.34
C ARG A 38 21.43 7.71 -3.32
N ARG A 39 21.01 8.80 -3.98
CA ARG A 39 21.77 9.44 -5.06
C ARG A 39 22.62 10.58 -4.49
N LYS A 40 23.94 10.46 -4.60
CA LYS A 40 24.90 11.43 -4.07
C LYS A 40 24.79 12.80 -4.75
N GLU A 41 24.81 12.82 -6.08
CA GLU A 41 24.85 14.08 -6.86
C GLU A 41 23.65 15.02 -6.57
N PRO A 42 22.37 14.60 -6.72
CA PRO A 42 21.24 15.47 -6.35
C PRO A 42 21.23 15.90 -4.88
N LEU A 43 21.77 15.08 -3.98
CA LEU A 43 21.83 15.40 -2.56
C LEU A 43 22.88 16.48 -2.28
N GLN A 44 24.02 16.45 -2.97
CA GLN A 44 25.06 17.48 -2.88
C GLN A 44 24.59 18.81 -3.48
N GLU A 45 23.91 18.77 -4.63
CA GLU A 45 23.28 19.97 -5.21
C GLU A 45 22.26 20.59 -4.24
N ALA A 46 21.39 19.75 -3.66
CA ALA A 46 20.44 20.20 -2.66
C ALA A 46 21.15 20.82 -1.45
N ALA A 47 22.25 20.23 -0.96
CA ALA A 47 22.99 20.77 0.18
C ALA A 47 23.51 22.19 -0.09
N THR A 48 24.16 22.40 -1.23
CA THR A 48 24.67 23.73 -1.64
C THR A 48 23.54 24.76 -1.75
N GLU A 49 22.40 24.38 -2.34
CA GLU A 49 21.23 25.26 -2.41
C GLU A 49 20.68 25.62 -1.02
N LEU A 50 20.65 24.65 -0.09
CA LEU A 50 20.14 24.85 1.27
C LEU A 50 21.07 25.75 2.10
N GLU A 51 22.38 25.55 2.01
CA GLU A 51 23.39 26.39 2.67
C GLU A 51 23.26 27.86 2.26
N GLY A 52 23.05 28.12 0.96
CA GLY A 52 22.83 29.47 0.44
C GLY A 52 21.53 30.13 0.88
N LYS A 53 20.60 29.39 1.51
CA LYS A 53 19.31 29.89 2.01
C LYS A 53 19.24 30.07 3.51
N ILE A 54 20.32 29.75 4.23
CA ILE A 54 20.40 29.98 5.67
C ILE A 54 20.42 31.51 5.91
N PRO A 55 19.48 32.06 6.70
CA PRO A 55 19.47 33.49 6.99
C PRO A 55 20.73 33.94 7.74
N GLN A 56 21.18 35.16 7.45
CA GLN A 56 22.31 35.74 8.16
C GLN A 56 22.04 35.80 9.67
N GLY A 57 22.99 35.31 10.47
CA GLY A 57 22.88 35.26 11.93
C GLY A 57 22.17 34.02 12.48
N ALA A 58 21.64 33.13 11.62
CA ALA A 58 21.22 31.80 12.04
C ALA A 58 22.44 30.88 12.19
N ASN A 59 22.54 30.17 13.32
CA ASN A 59 23.57 29.14 13.54
C ASN A 59 23.17 27.76 12.97
N ALA A 60 22.53 27.75 11.79
CA ALA A 60 22.04 26.54 11.15
C ALA A 60 23.15 25.89 10.29
N THR A 61 23.08 24.56 10.13
CA THR A 61 23.99 23.78 9.28
C THR A 61 23.23 22.80 8.41
N VAL A 62 23.84 22.39 7.29
CA VAL A 62 23.33 21.32 6.43
C VAL A 62 24.27 20.12 6.52
N LYS A 63 23.73 18.96 6.91
CA LYS A 63 24.48 17.69 6.93
C LYS A 63 23.87 16.71 5.94
N ILE A 64 24.72 15.97 5.21
CA ILE A 64 24.28 14.99 4.22
C ILE A 64 24.63 13.55 4.62
N PHE A 65 23.74 12.62 4.29
CA PHE A 65 24.01 11.18 4.25
C PHE A 65 23.61 10.61 2.88
N ALA A 66 24.59 10.51 1.98
CA ALA A 66 24.41 9.94 0.65
C ALA A 66 24.51 8.41 0.67
N GLY A 67 23.83 7.74 -0.27
CA GLY A 67 23.85 6.28 -0.38
C GLY A 67 22.90 5.57 0.59
N VAL A 68 22.19 6.30 1.45
CA VAL A 68 21.25 5.71 2.41
C VAL A 68 19.91 5.41 1.72
N ASP A 69 19.56 4.12 1.64
CA ASP A 69 18.21 3.66 1.34
C ASP A 69 17.44 3.47 2.66
N VAL A 70 16.23 4.02 2.75
CA VAL A 70 15.38 3.87 3.94
C VAL A 70 14.93 2.42 4.17
N ALA A 71 14.93 1.60 3.11
CA ALA A 71 14.64 0.17 3.22
C ALA A 71 15.84 -0.64 3.75
N ASP A 72 17.07 -0.10 3.71
CA ASP A 72 18.28 -0.79 4.17
C ASP A 72 18.45 -0.62 5.69
N GLU A 73 18.36 -1.72 6.42
CA GLU A 73 18.53 -1.72 7.88
C GLU A 73 19.92 -1.25 8.31
N THR A 74 20.97 -1.77 7.67
CA THR A 74 22.36 -1.51 8.06
C THR A 74 22.69 -0.04 7.82
N ALA A 75 22.37 0.48 6.64
CA ALA A 75 22.63 1.88 6.30
C ALA A 75 21.91 2.85 7.26
N MET A 76 20.66 2.55 7.60
CA MET A 76 19.88 3.35 8.55
C MET A 76 20.47 3.27 9.97
N ASN A 77 20.85 2.08 10.43
CA ASN A 77 21.46 1.87 11.73
C ASN A 77 22.79 2.63 11.86
N GLU A 78 23.67 2.52 10.86
CA GLU A 78 24.96 3.21 10.82
C GLU A 78 24.82 4.73 10.82
N MET A 79 23.88 5.27 10.03
CA MET A 79 23.57 6.70 10.01
C MET A 79 23.15 7.20 11.40
N PHE A 80 22.19 6.53 12.05
CA PHE A 80 21.72 6.96 13.36
C PHE A 80 22.73 6.72 14.48
N ASN A 81 23.55 5.67 14.40
CA ASN A 81 24.67 5.47 15.32
C ASN A 81 25.71 6.59 15.20
N THR A 82 25.98 7.05 13.97
CA THR A 82 26.85 8.21 13.73
C THR A 82 26.29 9.46 14.41
N LEU A 83 25.01 9.77 14.20
CA LEU A 83 24.34 10.91 14.85
C LEU A 83 24.38 10.83 16.38
N LYS A 84 24.15 9.63 16.93
CA LYS A 84 24.21 9.37 18.37
C LYS A 84 25.61 9.60 18.93
N ASN A 85 26.65 9.10 18.26
CA ASN A 85 28.04 9.23 18.69
C ASN A 85 28.52 10.68 18.66
N GLU A 86 27.99 11.49 17.75
CA GLU A 86 28.23 12.94 17.69
C GLU A 86 27.45 13.73 18.75
N GLY A 87 26.55 13.09 19.50
CA GLY A 87 25.66 13.76 20.44
C GLY A 87 24.59 14.61 19.77
N THR A 88 24.26 14.33 18.50
CA THR A 88 23.22 15.07 17.77
C THR A 88 21.85 14.80 18.37
N ASN A 89 21.11 15.87 18.67
CA ASN A 89 19.70 15.80 19.01
C ASN A 89 18.86 16.13 17.77
N VAL A 90 18.02 15.19 17.32
CA VAL A 90 17.05 15.43 16.23
C VAL A 90 15.74 15.88 16.86
N ASP A 91 15.26 17.08 16.53
CA ASP A 91 13.96 17.57 17.00
C ASP A 91 12.82 17.04 16.11
N TYR A 92 13.06 16.92 14.81
CA TYR A 92 12.05 16.53 13.83
C TYR A 92 12.59 15.45 12.90
N ILE A 93 11.86 14.34 12.74
CA ILE A 93 12.07 13.41 11.63
C ILE A 93 10.89 13.48 10.68
N ILE A 94 11.20 13.72 9.41
CA ILE A 94 10.22 13.78 8.33
C ILE A 94 10.38 12.56 7.43
N ASN A 95 9.46 11.60 7.59
CA ASN A 95 9.37 10.39 6.77
C ASN A 95 8.69 10.73 5.43
N ASN A 96 9.49 11.22 4.49
CA ASN A 96 9.09 11.67 3.15
C ASN A 96 9.53 10.72 2.02
N ALA A 97 10.59 9.92 2.22
CA ALA A 97 11.11 9.05 1.18
C ALA A 97 10.03 8.12 0.60
N GLY A 98 10.04 7.93 -0.72
CA GLY A 98 9.05 7.10 -1.39
C GLY A 98 9.25 6.98 -2.90
N VAL A 99 8.88 5.82 -3.44
CA VAL A 99 8.95 5.47 -4.87
C VAL A 99 7.55 5.39 -5.49
N SER A 100 7.46 5.29 -6.82
CA SER A 100 6.16 5.09 -7.49
C SER A 100 5.58 3.71 -7.16
N GLY A 101 6.47 2.71 -7.05
CA GLY A 101 6.12 1.30 -7.13
C GLY A 101 5.70 0.91 -8.55
N PRO A 102 5.31 -0.36 -8.74
CA PRO A 102 4.74 -0.81 -10.00
C PRO A 102 3.48 -0.01 -10.32
N VAL A 103 3.30 0.31 -11.61
CA VAL A 103 2.12 1.01 -12.13
C VAL A 103 1.45 0.11 -13.15
N THR A 104 0.75 -0.91 -12.66
CA THR A 104 0.03 -1.91 -13.47
C THR A 104 -1.11 -2.51 -12.65
N CYS A 105 -2.06 -3.22 -13.29
CA CYS A 105 -3.08 -3.97 -12.57
C CYS A 105 -2.44 -4.94 -11.57
N PHE A 106 -3.05 -5.12 -10.40
CA PHE A 106 -2.53 -5.99 -9.34
C PHE A 106 -2.23 -7.42 -9.82
N ALA A 107 -3.07 -7.97 -10.71
CA ALA A 107 -2.85 -9.28 -11.33
C ALA A 107 -1.53 -9.40 -12.13
N ASN A 108 -0.98 -8.27 -12.62
CA ASN A 108 0.26 -8.20 -13.38
C ASN A 108 1.43 -7.60 -12.59
N SER A 109 1.19 -7.12 -11.35
CA SER A 109 2.23 -6.50 -10.53
C SER A 109 3.27 -7.52 -10.11
N PRO A 110 4.58 -7.33 -10.38
CA PRO A 110 5.61 -8.19 -9.81
C PRO A 110 5.54 -8.16 -8.27
N LEU A 111 5.57 -9.33 -7.63
CA LEU A 111 5.43 -9.44 -6.17
C LEU A 111 6.66 -8.94 -5.42
N ASP A 112 7.85 -9.06 -6.03
CA ASP A 112 9.09 -8.48 -5.54
C ASP A 112 9.06 -6.95 -5.56
N GLU A 113 8.54 -6.34 -6.63
CA GLU A 113 8.31 -4.88 -6.68
C GLU A 113 7.22 -4.43 -5.70
N PHE A 114 6.17 -5.25 -5.49
CA PHE A 114 5.17 -5.02 -4.45
C PHE A 114 5.84 -4.96 -3.07
N LYS A 115 6.62 -6.00 -2.72
CA LYS A 115 7.35 -6.09 -1.44
C LYS A 115 8.35 -4.94 -1.28
N SER A 116 9.10 -4.60 -2.33
CA SER A 116 10.03 -3.46 -2.35
C SER A 116 9.34 -2.12 -2.09
N THR A 117 8.15 -1.91 -2.69
CA THR A 117 7.35 -0.71 -2.45
C THR A 117 6.91 -0.61 -0.98
N ILE A 118 6.45 -1.71 -0.40
CA ILE A 118 6.10 -1.79 1.03
C ILE A 118 7.33 -1.53 1.90
N ALA A 119 8.48 -2.13 1.58
CA ALA A 119 9.72 -1.97 2.32
C ALA A 119 10.18 -0.49 2.36
N ILE A 120 10.12 0.21 1.23
CA ILE A 120 10.54 1.62 1.16
C ILE A 120 9.55 2.52 1.90
N HIS A 121 8.25 2.41 1.59
CA HIS A 121 7.26 3.34 2.13
C HIS A 121 6.96 3.06 3.59
N LEU A 122 6.59 1.83 3.92
CA LEU A 122 6.12 1.48 5.26
C LEU A 122 7.29 1.12 6.17
N THR A 123 8.08 0.12 5.80
CA THR A 123 9.16 -0.36 6.67
C THR A 123 10.25 0.69 6.87
N GLY A 124 10.62 1.44 5.83
CA GLY A 124 11.57 2.55 5.96
C GLY A 124 11.06 3.69 6.85
N THR A 125 9.77 4.01 6.79
CA THR A 125 9.12 4.96 7.72
C THR A 125 9.16 4.46 9.16
N PHE A 126 8.78 3.21 9.38
CA PHE A 126 8.79 2.59 10.70
C PHE A 126 10.21 2.58 11.28
N TRP A 127 11.17 2.01 10.55
CA TRP A 127 12.53 1.83 11.04
C TRP A 127 13.27 3.16 11.19
N GLY A 128 13.07 4.11 10.27
CA GLY A 128 13.60 5.46 10.41
C GLY A 128 13.10 6.15 11.68
N SER A 129 11.81 5.99 12.00
CA SER A 129 11.23 6.50 13.24
C SER A 129 11.81 5.83 14.48
N VAL A 130 11.89 4.50 14.51
CA VAL A 130 12.48 3.73 15.63
C VAL A 130 13.93 4.12 15.87
N GLN A 131 14.74 4.23 14.82
CA GLN A 131 16.14 4.62 14.93
C GLN A 131 16.29 6.08 15.39
N ALA A 132 15.39 6.98 14.96
CA ALA A 132 15.38 8.37 15.41
C ALA A 132 15.16 8.49 16.92
N LEU A 133 14.41 7.59 17.56
CA LEU A 133 14.22 7.60 19.02
C LEU A 133 15.55 7.52 19.81
N LYS A 134 16.63 7.03 19.20
CA LYS A 134 17.98 6.99 19.82
C LYS A 134 18.62 8.37 19.96
N VAL A 135 18.15 9.35 19.19
CA VAL A 135 18.70 10.71 19.07
C VAL A 135 17.64 11.80 19.24
N MET A 136 16.40 11.43 19.60
CA MET A 136 15.32 12.36 19.91
C MET A 136 15.17 12.51 21.43
N LYS A 137 14.66 13.67 21.86
CA LYS A 137 14.29 13.97 23.25
C LYS A 137 12.81 14.31 23.34
N GLU A 138 12.33 14.49 24.57
CA GLU A 138 11.01 15.05 24.86
C GLU A 138 10.76 16.33 24.03
N GLY A 139 9.56 16.44 23.47
CA GLY A 139 9.18 17.50 22.54
C GLY A 139 9.53 17.22 21.07
N GLY A 140 10.19 16.09 20.75
CA GLY A 140 10.46 15.72 19.37
C GLY A 140 9.18 15.41 18.57
N LYS A 141 9.20 15.59 17.24
CA LYS A 141 8.10 15.23 16.34
C LYS A 141 8.51 14.28 15.23
N ILE A 142 7.65 13.29 14.99
CA ILE A 142 7.71 12.39 13.85
C ILE A 142 6.60 12.80 12.89
N ILE A 143 6.98 13.31 11.72
CA ILE A 143 6.02 13.69 10.66
C ILE A 143 6.10 12.67 9.53
N THR A 144 4.97 12.03 9.25
CA THR A 144 4.86 11.04 8.18
C THR A 144 4.12 11.61 6.98
N ILE A 145 4.79 11.66 5.82
CA ILE A 145 4.16 12.08 4.56
C ILE A 145 3.52 10.86 3.92
N SER A 146 2.19 10.85 3.85
CA SER A 146 1.40 9.79 3.24
C SER A 146 0.75 10.29 1.94
N THR A 147 -0.55 10.11 1.73
CA THR A 147 -1.23 10.50 0.50
C THR A 147 -2.74 10.62 0.66
N PHE A 148 -3.35 11.55 -0.07
CA PHE A 148 -4.81 11.69 -0.13
C PHE A 148 -5.54 10.45 -0.70
N PHE A 149 -4.84 9.60 -1.47
CA PHE A 149 -5.40 8.33 -2.00
C PHE A 149 -5.62 7.27 -0.92
N THR A 150 -5.41 7.60 0.36
CA THR A 150 -5.64 6.72 1.50
C THR A 150 -6.39 7.46 2.57
N GLU A 151 -7.14 6.72 3.37
CA GLU A 151 -8.05 7.24 4.39
C GLU A 151 -7.40 8.20 5.39
N GLU A 152 -7.90 9.44 5.43
CA GLU A 152 -7.93 10.26 6.64
C GLU A 152 -9.07 9.84 7.60
N LYS A 153 -10.15 9.25 7.07
CA LYS A 153 -11.28 8.69 7.85
C LYS A 153 -11.41 7.18 7.61
N PRO A 154 -11.56 6.34 8.64
CA PRO A 154 -11.56 4.86 8.51
C PRO A 154 -12.64 4.20 7.63
N LEU A 155 -13.52 4.95 6.96
CA LEU A 155 -14.65 4.43 6.18
C LEU A 155 -14.67 4.93 4.72
N GLU A 156 -13.82 5.90 4.37
CA GLU A 156 -13.82 6.58 3.07
C GLU A 156 -12.58 6.19 2.24
N GLN A 157 -12.73 5.28 1.28
CA GLN A 157 -11.61 4.86 0.43
C GLN A 157 -11.58 5.57 -0.91
N ARG A 158 -10.38 6.01 -1.32
CA ARG A 158 -10.11 6.60 -2.63
C ARG A 158 -9.25 5.64 -3.45
N PRO A 159 -9.86 4.63 -4.12
CA PRO A 159 -9.09 3.63 -4.86
C PRO A 159 -8.21 4.32 -5.90
N TYR A 160 -6.96 3.87 -5.99
CA TYR A 160 -5.98 4.42 -6.92
C TYR A 160 -5.50 3.32 -7.85
N ARG A 161 -6.25 3.11 -8.92
CA ARG A 161 -5.99 2.06 -9.92
C ARG A 161 -4.51 2.04 -10.32
N PHE A 162 -4.00 0.82 -10.43
CA PHE A 162 -2.64 0.45 -10.79
C PHE A 162 -1.61 0.72 -9.70
N ARG A 163 -2.03 1.08 -8.48
CA ARG A 163 -1.17 1.53 -7.38
C ARG A 163 -1.45 0.77 -6.08
N SER A 164 -1.86 -0.50 -6.17
CA SER A 164 -2.21 -1.34 -5.01
C SER A 164 -1.11 -1.45 -3.94
N PRO A 165 0.20 -1.70 -4.23
CA PRO A 165 1.22 -1.68 -3.17
C PRO A 165 1.42 -0.30 -2.55
N TYR A 166 1.32 0.76 -3.35
CA TYR A 166 1.48 2.13 -2.88
C TYR A 166 0.35 2.50 -1.90
N THR A 167 -0.90 2.28 -2.29
CA THR A 167 -2.05 2.58 -1.43
C THR A 167 -2.07 1.71 -0.17
N ALA A 168 -1.69 0.43 -0.26
CA ALA A 168 -1.49 -0.44 0.90
C ALA A 168 -0.47 0.15 1.88
N SER A 169 0.73 0.51 1.39
CA SER A 169 1.80 1.07 2.23
C SER A 169 1.41 2.38 2.92
N GLN A 170 0.67 3.24 2.20
CA GLN A 170 0.32 4.58 2.67
C GLN A 170 -0.84 4.55 3.68
N GLY A 171 -1.80 3.63 3.50
CA GLY A 171 -2.86 3.38 4.48
C GLY A 171 -2.30 2.85 5.80
N ALA A 172 -1.30 1.95 5.74
CA ALA A 172 -0.57 1.49 6.90
C ALA A 172 0.18 2.62 7.62
N LYS A 173 0.83 3.52 6.87
CA LYS A 173 1.55 4.68 7.45
C LYS A 173 0.65 5.63 8.23
N ASN A 174 -0.58 5.86 7.78
CA ASN A 174 -1.54 6.70 8.50
C ASN A 174 -1.81 6.12 9.89
N ARG A 175 -2.12 4.82 9.94
CA ARG A 175 -2.38 4.08 11.17
C ARG A 175 -1.11 3.88 12.02
N LEU A 176 0.07 3.82 11.40
CA LEU A 176 1.35 3.78 12.10
C LEU A 176 1.62 5.09 12.87
N ALA A 177 1.32 6.25 12.29
CA ALA A 177 1.47 7.52 13.00
C ALA A 177 0.52 7.62 14.22
N GLU A 178 -0.72 7.14 14.07
CA GLU A 178 -1.67 7.00 15.17
C GLU A 178 -1.16 6.00 16.23
N CYS A 179 -0.60 4.86 15.83
CA CYS A 179 -0.04 3.88 16.77
C CYS A 179 1.16 4.44 17.55
N MET A 180 2.08 5.12 16.86
CA MET A 180 3.25 5.73 17.50
C MET A 180 2.86 6.83 18.49
N SER A 181 1.76 7.55 18.28
CA SER A 181 1.34 8.55 19.27
C SER A 181 0.93 7.91 20.61
N TRP A 182 0.32 6.72 20.58
CA TRP A 182 0.06 5.93 21.78
C TRP A 182 1.35 5.45 22.43
N GLU A 183 2.24 4.81 21.66
CA GLU A 183 3.46 4.18 22.19
C GLU A 183 4.50 5.18 22.69
N LEU A 184 4.50 6.41 22.17
CA LEU A 184 5.52 7.42 22.47
C LEU A 184 5.05 8.51 23.45
N THR A 185 3.82 8.38 23.99
CA THR A 185 3.27 9.34 24.96
C THR A 185 4.19 9.54 26.16
N ASP A 186 4.71 8.45 26.75
CA ASP A 186 5.59 8.51 27.94
C ASP A 186 6.98 9.09 27.64
N LYS A 187 7.36 9.16 26.36
CA LYS A 187 8.60 9.82 25.91
C LYS A 187 8.40 11.30 25.58
N GLY A 188 7.15 11.79 25.64
CA GLY A 188 6.78 13.14 25.23
C GLY A 188 7.10 13.43 23.75
N ILE A 189 7.08 12.41 22.89
CA ILE A 189 7.31 12.54 21.44
C ILE A 189 5.96 12.48 20.72
N ILE A 190 5.78 13.39 19.76
CA ILE A 190 4.55 13.53 18.99
C ILE A 190 4.69 12.82 17.65
N SER A 191 3.63 12.13 17.20
CA SER A 191 3.58 11.50 15.88
C SER A 191 2.35 11.98 15.11
N ILE A 192 2.56 12.52 13.91
CA ILE A 192 1.53 13.11 13.05
C ILE A 192 1.75 12.62 11.62
N ALA A 193 0.68 12.29 10.91
CA ALA A 193 0.73 12.05 9.48
C ALA A 193 0.05 13.20 8.72
N THR A 194 0.43 13.39 7.45
CA THR A 194 -0.30 14.27 6.53
C THR A 194 -0.50 13.61 5.17
N ASN A 195 -1.67 13.85 4.58
CA ASN A 195 -2.10 13.26 3.32
C ASN A 195 -2.10 14.33 2.21
N PRO A 196 -0.95 14.63 1.59
CA PRO A 196 -0.92 15.57 0.49
C PRO A 196 -1.72 15.06 -0.72
N GLY A 197 -2.42 15.99 -1.37
CA GLY A 197 -3.05 15.81 -2.67
C GLY A 197 -2.03 15.61 -3.82
N PRO A 198 -2.47 15.65 -5.09
CA PRO A 198 -1.55 15.71 -6.23
C PRO A 198 -0.64 16.94 -6.13
N VAL A 199 0.66 16.72 -6.28
CA VAL A 199 1.70 17.76 -6.20
C VAL A 199 2.34 17.97 -7.58
N HIS A 200 2.40 19.22 -8.01
CA HIS A 200 3.06 19.62 -9.25
C HIS A 200 4.54 19.22 -9.21
N SER A 201 4.93 18.31 -10.09
CA SER A 201 6.30 17.81 -10.18
C SER A 201 6.57 17.10 -11.50
N ASP A 202 7.81 17.12 -11.97
CA ASP A 202 8.24 16.30 -13.11
C ASP A 202 7.83 14.83 -12.97
N ARG A 203 7.88 14.30 -11.75
CA ARG A 203 7.48 12.92 -11.44
C ARG A 203 6.02 12.62 -11.82
N ILE A 204 5.08 13.53 -11.54
CA ILE A 204 3.67 13.26 -11.84
C ILE A 204 3.41 13.28 -13.35
N TYR A 205 4.02 14.24 -14.06
CA TYR A 205 3.78 14.48 -15.49
C TYR A 205 4.57 13.56 -16.41
N LYS A 206 5.82 13.24 -16.05
CA LYS A 206 6.71 12.42 -16.89
C LYS A 206 6.68 10.94 -16.53
N THR A 207 6.21 10.57 -15.32
CA THR A 207 6.25 9.18 -14.86
C THR A 207 4.88 8.65 -14.50
N VAL A 208 4.18 9.25 -13.54
CA VAL A 208 2.98 8.61 -12.95
C VAL A 208 1.81 8.57 -13.94
N TYR A 209 1.42 9.71 -14.51
CA TYR A 209 0.30 9.73 -15.46
C TYR A 209 0.58 9.01 -16.78
N PRO A 210 1.76 9.15 -17.40
CA PRO A 210 2.08 8.39 -18.61
C PRO A 210 2.09 6.87 -18.37
N LYS A 211 2.65 6.38 -17.25
CA LYS A 211 2.63 4.94 -16.93
C LYS A 211 1.20 4.42 -16.71
N ALA A 212 0.36 5.17 -16.00
CA ALA A 212 -1.04 4.80 -15.81
C ALA A 212 -1.82 4.81 -17.14
N ALA A 213 -1.57 5.79 -18.01
CA ALA A 213 -2.16 5.85 -19.34
C ALA A 213 -1.71 4.69 -20.24
N ALA A 214 -0.43 4.32 -20.17
CA ALA A 214 0.11 3.17 -20.88
C ALA A 214 -0.51 1.84 -20.40
N GLU A 215 -0.72 1.68 -19.10
CA GLU A 215 -1.42 0.51 -18.56
C GLU A 215 -2.85 0.39 -19.11
N PHE A 216 -3.59 1.49 -19.29
CA PHE A 216 -4.89 1.44 -19.96
C PHE A 216 -4.80 0.91 -21.40
N MET A 217 -3.74 1.27 -22.13
CA MET A 217 -3.52 0.75 -23.48
C MET A 217 -3.11 -0.72 -23.45
N ARG A 218 -2.32 -1.14 -22.46
CA ARG A 218 -1.95 -2.54 -22.26
C ARG A 218 -3.19 -3.40 -22.02
N VAL A 219 -4.10 -2.95 -21.15
CA VAL A 219 -5.32 -3.71 -20.79
C VAL A 219 -6.16 -4.06 -22.01
N SER A 220 -6.33 -3.15 -22.96
CA SER A 220 -7.12 -3.41 -24.19
C SER A 220 -6.32 -3.97 -25.36
N GLY A 221 -4.99 -3.84 -25.34
CA GLY A 221 -4.20 -3.76 -26.56
C GLY A 221 -4.39 -2.41 -27.26
N PHE A 222 -3.68 -2.21 -28.38
CA PHE A 222 -3.77 -0.97 -29.15
C PHE A 222 -3.55 -1.22 -30.64
N GLU A 223 -4.52 -0.81 -31.48
CA GLU A 223 -4.52 -1.12 -32.92
C GLU A 223 -4.31 -2.63 -33.17
N ASP A 224 -3.23 -3.01 -33.86
CA ASP A 224 -2.84 -4.40 -34.11
C ASP A 224 -1.89 -4.98 -33.05
N LEU A 225 -1.57 -4.23 -31.99
CA LEU A 225 -0.76 -4.70 -30.87
C LEU A 225 -1.61 -5.42 -29.81
N THR A 226 -1.15 -6.60 -29.44
CA THR A 226 -1.62 -7.34 -28.27
C THR A 226 -1.17 -6.67 -26.96
N PRO A 227 -1.82 -6.96 -25.81
CA PRO A 227 -1.36 -6.50 -24.50
C PRO A 227 0.13 -6.75 -24.21
N VAL A 228 0.63 -7.94 -24.59
CA VAL A 228 2.04 -8.32 -24.41
C VAL A 228 2.96 -7.42 -25.22
N GLN A 229 2.62 -7.14 -26.48
CA GLN A 229 3.43 -6.27 -27.34
C GLN A 229 3.37 -4.79 -26.89
N VAL A 230 2.24 -4.34 -26.33
CA VAL A 230 2.16 -3.00 -25.72
C VAL A 230 3.08 -2.93 -24.50
N GLU A 231 3.10 -3.96 -23.65
CA GLU A 231 3.98 -4.02 -22.48
C GLU A 231 5.46 -4.03 -22.87
N GLU A 232 5.86 -4.85 -23.85
CA GLU A 232 7.23 -4.93 -24.35
C GLU A 232 7.76 -3.60 -24.88
N ALA A 233 6.89 -2.79 -25.50
CA ALA A 233 7.25 -1.50 -26.05
C ALA A 233 7.14 -0.34 -25.03
N LYS A 234 6.39 -0.54 -23.95
CA LYS A 234 5.94 0.55 -23.06
C LYS A 234 7.10 1.41 -22.55
N ASP A 235 8.10 0.80 -21.92
CA ASP A 235 9.13 1.58 -21.23
C ASP A 235 10.00 2.37 -22.23
N ASP A 236 10.43 1.73 -23.33
CA ASP A 236 11.16 2.39 -24.43
C ASP A 236 10.34 3.57 -25.04
N LEU A 237 9.03 3.38 -25.23
CA LEU A 237 8.15 4.43 -25.76
C LEU A 237 7.93 5.57 -24.78
N LEU A 238 7.81 5.29 -23.48
CA LEU A 238 7.65 6.35 -22.47
C LEU A 238 8.89 7.24 -22.36
N GLU A 239 10.09 6.71 -22.63
CA GLU A 239 11.32 7.51 -22.74
C GLU A 239 11.32 8.46 -23.94
N CYS A 240 10.50 8.19 -24.95
CA CYS A 240 10.34 9.05 -26.13
C CYS A 240 9.41 10.26 -25.88
N ILE A 241 8.85 10.42 -24.67
CA ILE A 241 8.05 11.60 -24.30
C ILE A 241 8.99 12.74 -23.91
N GLU A 242 8.94 13.82 -24.68
CA GLU A 242 9.69 15.04 -24.42
C GLU A 242 8.76 16.15 -23.90
N ALA A 243 9.32 17.25 -23.38
CA ALA A 243 8.53 18.37 -22.85
C ALA A 243 7.59 18.96 -23.91
N ASP A 244 8.09 19.16 -25.13
CA ASP A 244 7.37 19.85 -26.22
C ASP A 244 7.02 18.91 -27.40
N GLY A 245 7.10 17.59 -27.23
CA GLY A 245 6.93 16.70 -28.36
C GLY A 245 7.14 15.22 -28.05
N ILE A 246 7.43 14.49 -29.11
CA ILE A 246 7.71 13.05 -29.10
C ILE A 246 8.98 12.82 -29.92
N ASN A 247 9.92 12.06 -29.37
CA ASN A 247 11.13 11.65 -30.07
C ASN A 247 10.83 10.57 -31.13
N LYS A 248 10.63 10.99 -32.37
CA LYS A 248 10.34 10.09 -33.50
C LYS A 248 11.48 9.12 -33.81
N GLU A 249 12.72 9.53 -33.63
CA GLU A 249 13.88 8.64 -33.85
C GLU A 249 13.95 7.54 -32.80
N GLY A 250 13.66 7.86 -31.54
CA GLY A 250 13.54 6.88 -30.46
C GLY A 250 12.44 5.85 -30.72
N ILE A 251 11.29 6.30 -31.24
CA ILE A 251 10.20 5.39 -31.64
C ILE A 251 10.64 4.47 -32.77
N ALA A 252 11.28 5.01 -33.82
CA ALA A 252 11.75 4.19 -34.94
C ALA A 252 12.76 3.12 -34.48
N LYS A 253 13.70 3.47 -33.59
CA LYS A 253 14.63 2.51 -32.98
C LYS A 253 13.91 1.43 -32.18
N THR A 254 12.87 1.80 -31.43
CA THR A 254 12.03 0.85 -30.67
C THR A 254 11.29 -0.09 -31.62
N ALA A 255 10.76 0.43 -32.73
CA ALA A 255 10.10 -0.36 -33.76
C ALA A 255 11.06 -1.34 -34.45
N GLU A 256 12.28 -0.90 -34.81
CA GLU A 256 13.33 -1.77 -35.35
C GLU A 256 13.68 -2.91 -34.39
N LYS A 257 13.88 -2.58 -33.10
CA LYS A 257 14.18 -3.54 -32.03
C LYS A 257 13.07 -4.59 -31.86
N LEU A 258 11.81 -4.18 -31.94
CA LEU A 258 10.65 -5.03 -31.64
C LEU A 258 9.92 -5.56 -32.89
N ALA A 259 10.45 -5.31 -34.09
CA ALA A 259 9.78 -5.67 -35.35
C ALA A 259 9.43 -7.16 -35.39
N ASN A 260 10.37 -8.04 -35.04
CA ASN A 260 10.17 -9.50 -35.02
C ASN A 260 9.52 -10.04 -36.32
N GLY A 261 10.00 -9.55 -37.48
CA GLY A 261 9.46 -9.90 -38.80
C GLY A 261 8.26 -9.05 -39.27
N ARG A 262 7.80 -8.09 -38.47
CA ARG A 262 6.82 -7.07 -38.88
C ARG A 262 7.46 -5.96 -39.70
N ASP A 263 6.64 -5.27 -40.49
CA ASP A 263 7.04 -4.05 -41.19
C ASP A 263 7.40 -2.95 -40.19
N VAL A 264 8.67 -2.52 -40.21
CA VAL A 264 9.22 -1.51 -39.29
C VAL A 264 8.53 -0.16 -39.46
N ALA A 265 8.23 0.25 -40.69
CA ALA A 265 7.62 1.54 -40.96
C ALA A 265 6.19 1.58 -40.41
N LYS A 266 5.41 0.51 -40.66
CA LYS A 266 4.07 0.37 -40.08
C LYS A 266 4.11 0.32 -38.55
N LEU A 267 5.04 -0.45 -37.97
CA LEU A 267 5.17 -0.54 -36.51
C LEU A 267 5.58 0.79 -35.87
N THR A 268 6.44 1.57 -36.54
CA THR A 268 6.81 2.93 -36.13
C THR A 268 5.58 3.85 -36.11
N GLU A 269 4.71 3.76 -37.11
CA GLU A 269 3.45 4.50 -37.15
C GLU A 269 2.53 4.10 -35.99
N THR A 270 2.30 2.81 -35.77
CA THR A 270 1.47 2.30 -34.67
C THR A 270 2.03 2.70 -33.29
N PHE A 271 3.35 2.63 -33.08
CA PHE A 271 3.98 3.11 -31.84
C PHE A 271 3.87 4.62 -31.66
N THR A 272 3.92 5.40 -32.75
CA THR A 272 3.68 6.85 -32.71
C THR A 272 2.24 7.15 -32.29
N ASN A 273 1.26 6.42 -32.84
CA ASN A 273 -0.15 6.56 -32.47
C ASN A 273 -0.41 6.15 -31.02
N LEU A 274 0.21 5.05 -30.58
CA LEU A 274 0.14 4.57 -29.20
C LEU A 274 0.65 5.63 -28.22
N LEU A 275 1.84 6.17 -28.45
CA LEU A 275 2.43 7.16 -27.56
C LEU A 275 1.63 8.47 -27.54
N THR A 276 1.13 8.89 -28.70
CA THR A 276 0.21 10.04 -28.80
C THR A 276 -1.05 9.80 -27.96
N LYS A 277 -1.64 8.61 -28.04
CA LYS A 277 -2.82 8.25 -27.26
C LYS A 277 -2.53 8.24 -25.75
N ILE A 278 -1.39 7.70 -25.34
CA ILE A 278 -0.92 7.70 -23.95
C ILE A 278 -0.83 9.14 -23.42
N LYS A 279 -0.20 10.04 -24.19
CA LYS A 279 -0.10 11.47 -23.83
C LYS A 279 -1.47 12.12 -23.67
N THR A 280 -2.37 11.92 -24.63
CA THR A 280 -3.75 12.45 -24.55
C THR A 280 -4.50 11.96 -23.31
N ILE A 281 -4.36 10.68 -22.95
CA ILE A 281 -5.00 10.13 -21.74
C ILE A 281 -4.38 10.74 -20.48
N ALA A 282 -3.05 10.85 -20.42
CA ALA A 282 -2.35 11.45 -19.28
C ALA A 282 -2.79 12.92 -19.06
N GLU A 283 -2.84 13.71 -20.13
CA GLU A 283 -3.33 15.10 -20.12
C GLU A 283 -4.80 15.17 -19.69
N LYS A 284 -5.65 14.24 -20.17
CA LYS A 284 -7.06 14.18 -19.77
C LYS A 284 -7.22 13.87 -18.27
N VAL A 285 -6.43 12.94 -17.72
CA VAL A 285 -6.45 12.62 -16.28
C VAL A 285 -6.04 13.84 -15.47
N GLN A 286 -4.96 14.52 -15.88
CA GLN A 286 -4.52 15.77 -15.25
C GLN A 286 -5.60 16.85 -15.30
N ASN A 287 -6.17 17.11 -16.48
CA ASN A 287 -7.18 18.14 -16.68
C ASN A 287 -8.46 17.83 -15.90
N ASN A 288 -8.94 16.59 -15.90
CA ASN A 288 -10.11 16.22 -15.12
C ASN A 288 -9.90 16.43 -13.62
N THR A 289 -8.72 16.06 -13.12
CA THR A 289 -8.37 16.24 -11.70
C THR A 289 -8.26 17.72 -11.34
N SER A 290 -7.73 18.57 -12.23
CA SER A 290 -7.65 20.01 -11.96
C SER A 290 -9.03 20.68 -11.86
N HIS A 291 -10.04 20.20 -12.61
CA HIS A 291 -11.42 20.71 -12.50
C HIS A 291 -12.09 20.36 -11.16
N MET A 292 -11.53 19.43 -10.39
CA MET A 292 -11.99 19.09 -9.04
C MET A 292 -11.34 19.98 -7.96
N ILE A 293 -10.57 20.99 -8.36
CA ILE A 293 -9.85 21.87 -7.44
C ILE A 293 -10.34 23.31 -7.63
N ALA A 294 -10.62 24.00 -6.53
CA ALA A 294 -11.22 25.34 -6.55
C ALA A 294 -10.48 26.36 -7.43
N ASN A 295 -9.14 26.38 -7.37
CA ASN A 295 -8.31 27.26 -8.20
C ASN A 295 -7.67 26.53 -9.40
N ARG A 296 -8.06 25.29 -9.68
CA ARG A 296 -7.57 24.44 -10.78
C ARG A 296 -6.07 24.13 -10.80
N GLU A 297 -5.39 24.29 -9.69
CA GLU A 297 -3.97 24.03 -9.60
C GLU A 297 -3.70 22.81 -8.72
N PHE A 298 -2.64 22.06 -8.99
CA PHE A 298 -2.12 21.07 -8.05
C PHE A 298 -1.30 21.75 -6.96
N LEU A 299 -1.08 21.08 -5.83
CA LEU A 299 -0.25 21.65 -4.77
C LEU A 299 1.16 21.87 -5.27
N SER A 300 1.80 22.95 -4.83
CA SER A 300 3.24 23.10 -5.01
C SER A 300 4.01 22.34 -3.92
N GLN A 301 5.27 22.00 -4.19
CA GLN A 301 6.14 21.37 -3.19
C GLN A 301 6.35 22.31 -1.98
N ALA A 302 6.36 23.63 -2.20
CA ALA A 302 6.48 24.62 -1.14
C ALA A 302 5.25 24.66 -0.22
N GLN A 303 4.03 24.49 -0.76
CA GLN A 303 2.81 24.40 0.05
C GLN A 303 2.82 23.16 0.95
N VAL A 304 3.26 22.01 0.43
CA VAL A 304 3.43 20.80 1.25
C VAL A 304 4.48 21.02 2.34
N ALA A 305 5.59 21.68 2.00
CA ALA A 305 6.63 22.02 2.96
C ALA A 305 6.14 22.97 4.07
N GLU A 306 5.30 23.95 3.74
CA GLU A 306 4.68 24.86 4.70
C GLU A 306 3.74 24.12 5.65
N THR A 307 2.93 23.18 5.15
CA THR A 307 2.14 22.29 6.02
C THR A 307 3.03 21.55 7.00
N VAL A 308 4.12 20.91 6.53
CA VAL A 308 5.04 20.17 7.41
C VAL A 308 5.65 21.07 8.47
N LEU A 309 6.05 22.29 8.09
CA LEU A 309 6.59 23.27 9.02
C LEU A 309 5.57 23.63 10.11
N ASN A 310 4.30 23.81 9.75
CA ASN A 310 3.22 24.06 10.70
C ASN A 310 2.93 22.86 11.61
N LEU A 311 3.04 21.63 11.11
CA LEU A 311 2.87 20.43 11.92
C LEU A 311 4.03 20.20 12.92
N CYS A 312 5.19 20.80 12.67
CA CYS A 312 6.34 20.77 13.59
C CYS A 312 6.32 21.89 14.64
N ASP A 313 5.42 22.87 14.50
CA ASP A 313 5.24 23.93 15.48
C ASP A 313 4.84 23.36 16.85
N ASP A 314 5.44 23.86 17.93
CA ASP A 314 5.24 23.33 19.27
C ASP A 314 3.79 23.47 19.76
N GLU A 315 3.11 24.56 19.42
CA GLU A 315 1.75 24.83 19.89
C GLU A 315 0.73 24.03 19.06
N ILE A 316 0.92 23.97 17.74
CA ILE A 316 0.06 23.17 16.87
C ILE A 316 0.22 21.68 17.18
N ALA A 317 1.45 21.16 17.24
CA ALA A 317 1.70 19.73 17.38
C ALA A 317 1.06 19.14 18.66
N LYS A 318 1.06 19.90 19.78
CA LYS A 318 0.49 19.47 21.06
C LYS A 318 -1.00 19.12 20.98
N ILE A 319 -1.77 19.80 20.12
CA ILE A 319 -3.22 19.61 20.02
C ILE A 319 -3.65 18.62 18.93
N ILE A 320 -2.72 18.16 18.09
CA ILE A 320 -3.00 17.24 16.97
C ILE A 320 -2.16 15.95 16.99
N ASN A 321 -1.56 15.59 18.12
CA ASN A 321 -0.84 14.33 18.26
C ASN A 321 -1.72 13.12 17.85
N GLY A 322 -1.16 12.20 17.08
CA GLY A 322 -1.86 11.01 16.56
C GLY A 322 -2.93 11.33 15.52
N LYS A 323 -2.87 12.48 14.84
CA LYS A 323 -3.82 12.81 13.76
C LYS A 323 -3.20 12.61 12.38
N VAL A 324 -4.07 12.27 11.43
CA VAL A 324 -3.78 12.27 10.00
C VAL A 324 -4.39 13.53 9.42
N ILE A 325 -3.55 14.52 9.13
CA ILE A 325 -3.98 15.83 8.68
C ILE A 325 -4.21 15.82 7.17
N PRO A 326 -5.43 16.08 6.68
CA PRO A 326 -5.69 16.18 5.25
C PRO A 326 -4.87 17.33 4.68
N GLY A 327 -4.20 17.07 3.56
CA GLY A 327 -3.33 18.01 2.88
C GLY A 327 -3.70 18.12 1.40
N ASP A 328 -4.97 18.05 1.05
CA ASP A 328 -5.44 18.07 -0.33
C ASP A 328 -6.54 19.13 -0.55
N ARG A 329 -6.90 19.32 -1.82
CA ARG A 329 -7.92 20.28 -2.28
C ARG A 329 -8.78 19.71 -3.40
N VAL A 330 -8.86 18.38 -3.49
CA VAL A 330 -9.53 17.68 -4.59
C VAL A 330 -10.92 17.25 -4.14
N PHE A 331 -11.95 17.81 -4.76
CA PHE A 331 -13.34 17.57 -4.39
C PHE A 331 -14.03 16.63 -5.38
N TYR A 332 -14.38 15.44 -4.91
CA TYR A 332 -15.27 14.52 -5.62
C TYR A 332 -16.00 13.60 -4.64
N PRO A 333 -17.18 13.06 -5.00
CA PRO A 333 -17.88 12.10 -4.17
C PRO A 333 -17.04 10.83 -3.95
N VAL A 334 -16.79 10.48 -2.70
CA VAL A 334 -16.14 9.22 -2.31
C VAL A 334 -17.23 8.22 -1.95
N LYS A 335 -17.23 7.04 -2.58
CA LYS A 335 -18.20 6.00 -2.27
C LYS A 335 -17.85 5.34 -0.93
N PRO A 336 -18.85 4.90 -0.14
CA PRO A 336 -18.58 4.03 0.99
C PRO A 336 -18.07 2.69 0.46
N HIS A 337 -16.90 2.31 0.94
CA HIS A 337 -16.26 1.03 0.61
C HIS A 337 -16.19 0.08 1.81
N ILE A 338 -16.59 0.57 2.99
CA ILE A 338 -16.46 -0.13 4.27
C ILE A 338 -17.82 -0.17 4.98
N GLY A 339 -18.38 -1.37 5.06
CA GLY A 339 -19.61 -1.67 5.79
C GLY A 339 -19.32 -2.26 7.18
N THR A 340 -20.34 -2.27 8.04
CA THR A 340 -20.30 -3.01 9.33
C THR A 340 -21.17 -4.26 9.32
N THR A 341 -22.00 -4.43 8.29
CA THR A 341 -22.79 -5.64 8.08
C THR A 341 -22.78 -5.95 6.60
N ALA A 342 -22.69 -7.23 6.26
CA ALA A 342 -22.89 -7.68 4.88
C ALA A 342 -24.39 -7.78 4.60
N PRO A 343 -24.86 -7.45 3.39
CA PRO A 343 -26.24 -7.74 3.00
C PRO A 343 -26.56 -9.22 3.16
N GLY A 344 -27.74 -9.53 3.72
CA GLY A 344 -28.17 -10.91 3.92
C GLY A 344 -28.36 -11.66 2.60
N VAL A 345 -27.96 -12.93 2.58
CA VAL A 345 -28.22 -13.86 1.47
C VAL A 345 -29.02 -15.05 2.00
N HIS A 346 -30.16 -15.35 1.37
CA HIS A 346 -31.10 -16.35 1.88
C HIS A 346 -30.52 -17.78 1.88
N GLN A 347 -29.81 -18.19 0.82
CA GLN A 347 -29.02 -19.43 0.77
C GLN A 347 -27.88 -19.29 -0.26
N PRO A 348 -26.62 -19.51 0.13
CA PRO A 348 -25.50 -19.58 -0.82
C PRO A 348 -25.50 -20.94 -1.55
N ASP A 349 -25.22 -20.95 -2.85
CA ASP A 349 -25.06 -22.20 -3.60
C ASP A 349 -23.58 -22.57 -3.76
N PHE A 350 -23.11 -23.48 -2.90
CA PHE A 350 -21.79 -24.08 -2.99
C PHE A 350 -21.80 -25.44 -3.71
N THR A 351 -22.95 -25.91 -4.22
CA THR A 351 -23.12 -27.26 -4.75
C THR A 351 -22.12 -27.58 -5.84
N GLY A 352 -21.28 -28.59 -5.61
CA GLY A 352 -20.27 -29.04 -6.58
C GLY A 352 -19.08 -28.10 -6.78
N LYS A 353 -18.97 -27.03 -5.98
CA LYS A 353 -17.90 -26.04 -6.02
C LYS A 353 -16.87 -26.29 -4.92
N ALA A 354 -15.63 -25.90 -5.16
CA ALA A 354 -14.54 -25.97 -4.18
C ALA A 354 -14.29 -24.61 -3.51
N VAL A 355 -14.03 -24.62 -2.21
CA VAL A 355 -13.53 -23.48 -1.45
C VAL A 355 -12.20 -23.86 -0.82
N VAL A 356 -11.18 -23.03 -1.04
CA VAL A 356 -9.85 -23.25 -0.46
C VAL A 356 -9.64 -22.28 0.70
N PHE A 357 -9.23 -22.79 1.84
CA PHE A 357 -8.79 -21.97 2.97
C PHE A 357 -7.26 -21.95 2.99
N THR A 358 -6.66 -20.76 2.99
CA THR A 358 -5.23 -20.57 3.29
C THR A 358 -5.12 -19.96 4.68
N ILE A 359 -4.32 -20.54 5.56
CA ILE A 359 -4.45 -20.31 7.01
C ILE A 359 -3.08 -19.95 7.57
N ASP A 360 -2.95 -18.72 8.08
CA ASP A 360 -1.80 -18.26 8.87
C ASP A 360 -2.25 -18.03 10.32
N GLY A 361 -2.70 -19.11 10.97
CA GLY A 361 -3.28 -19.06 12.32
C GLY A 361 -2.26 -18.66 13.38
N THR A 362 -2.72 -17.92 14.39
CA THR A 362 -1.93 -17.45 15.54
C THR A 362 -2.29 -18.22 16.80
N ASP A 363 -3.58 -18.47 17.05
CA ASP A 363 -4.04 -19.24 18.21
C ASP A 363 -5.22 -20.20 17.87
N LYS A 364 -5.68 -20.97 18.85
CA LYS A 364 -6.75 -21.98 18.68
C LYS A 364 -8.06 -21.41 18.13
N THR A 365 -8.37 -20.13 18.38
CA THR A 365 -9.63 -19.51 17.90
C THR A 365 -9.61 -19.36 16.37
N ASP A 366 -8.42 -19.29 15.76
CA ASP A 366 -8.28 -19.31 14.31
C ASP A 366 -8.64 -20.68 13.74
N ALA A 367 -8.27 -21.78 14.42
CA ALA A 367 -8.67 -23.14 14.06
C ALA A 367 -10.19 -23.33 14.16
N GLU A 368 -10.78 -22.87 15.28
CA GLU A 368 -12.23 -22.91 15.52
C GLU A 368 -13.01 -22.11 14.45
N ARG A 369 -12.48 -20.96 14.02
CA ARG A 369 -13.06 -20.16 12.93
C ARG A 369 -12.99 -20.88 11.59
N VAL A 370 -11.83 -21.44 11.25
CA VAL A 370 -11.67 -22.21 10.00
C VAL A 370 -12.63 -23.38 9.98
N GLU A 371 -12.72 -24.14 11.08
CA GLU A 371 -13.66 -25.24 11.21
C GLU A 371 -15.11 -24.80 10.99
N PHE A 372 -15.54 -23.73 11.65
CA PHE A 372 -16.89 -23.21 11.51
C PHE A 372 -17.21 -22.86 10.04
N LEU A 373 -16.32 -22.12 9.38
CA LEU A 373 -16.52 -21.66 7.99
C LEU A 373 -16.43 -22.82 6.99
N ALA A 374 -15.49 -23.75 7.18
CA ALA A 374 -15.35 -24.93 6.33
C ALA A 374 -16.56 -25.86 6.46
N SER A 375 -17.02 -26.15 7.68
CA SER A 375 -18.25 -26.91 7.90
C SER A 375 -19.49 -26.22 7.35
N HIS A 376 -19.54 -24.88 7.39
CA HIS A 376 -20.61 -24.12 6.74
C HIS A 376 -20.61 -24.34 5.22
N VAL A 377 -19.45 -24.38 4.56
CA VAL A 377 -19.35 -24.69 3.13
C VAL A 377 -19.83 -26.11 2.83
N GLU A 378 -19.33 -27.12 3.56
CA GLU A 378 -19.69 -28.53 3.33
C GLU A 378 -21.17 -28.80 3.57
N LYS A 379 -21.74 -28.22 4.63
CA LYS A 379 -23.17 -28.31 4.95
C LYS A 379 -24.06 -27.75 3.84
N ASN A 380 -23.55 -26.77 3.09
CA ASN A 380 -24.24 -26.16 1.96
C ASN A 380 -23.78 -26.74 0.59
N GLY A 381 -23.19 -27.94 0.58
CA GLY A 381 -22.93 -28.72 -0.64
C GLY A 381 -21.58 -28.45 -1.33
N GLY A 382 -20.72 -27.64 -0.73
CA GLY A 382 -19.37 -27.36 -1.22
C GLY A 382 -18.34 -28.39 -0.77
N LYS A 383 -17.14 -28.30 -1.35
CA LYS A 383 -15.95 -29.07 -0.94
C LYS A 383 -14.89 -28.13 -0.40
N VAL A 384 -14.13 -28.60 0.59
CA VAL A 384 -13.09 -27.79 1.24
C VAL A 384 -11.71 -28.42 1.09
N ALA A 385 -10.70 -27.57 0.88
CA ALA A 385 -9.29 -27.89 1.14
C ALA A 385 -8.66 -26.79 2.00
N CYS A 386 -7.76 -27.19 2.91
CA CYS A 386 -7.06 -26.27 3.81
C CYS A 386 -5.54 -26.30 3.56
N PHE A 387 -4.95 -25.15 3.28
CA PHE A 387 -3.50 -24.97 3.14
C PHE A 387 -3.01 -24.15 4.32
N ILE A 388 -2.31 -24.81 5.23
CA ILE A 388 -1.91 -24.25 6.52
C ILE A 388 -0.47 -23.76 6.39
N SER A 389 -0.21 -22.53 6.81
CA SER A 389 1.12 -21.95 6.84
C SER A 389 2.05 -22.82 7.68
N GLN A 390 3.25 -23.11 7.18
CA GLN A 390 4.30 -23.73 7.97
C GLN A 390 4.70 -22.89 9.21
N SER A 391 4.37 -21.59 9.23
CA SER A 391 4.59 -20.71 10.38
C SER A 391 3.49 -20.80 11.44
N THR A 392 2.37 -21.48 11.16
CA THR A 392 1.29 -21.68 12.13
C THR A 392 1.72 -22.68 13.21
N PRO A 393 1.45 -22.44 14.51
CA PRO A 393 1.74 -23.40 15.58
C PRO A 393 1.22 -24.82 15.33
N GLN A 394 2.00 -25.84 15.69
CA GLN A 394 1.70 -27.26 15.41
C GLN A 394 0.31 -27.69 15.94
N GLU A 395 -0.07 -27.25 17.13
CA GLU A 395 -1.38 -27.57 17.72
C GLU A 395 -2.56 -27.13 16.84
N ILE A 396 -2.42 -25.97 16.19
CA ILE A 396 -3.43 -25.43 15.26
C ILE A 396 -3.42 -26.24 13.96
N GLN A 397 -2.23 -26.59 13.46
CA GLN A 397 -2.09 -27.44 12.27
C GLN A 397 -2.81 -28.78 12.47
N ASP A 398 -2.54 -29.45 13.61
CA ASP A 398 -3.11 -30.74 13.96
C ASP A 398 -4.64 -30.66 14.13
N SER A 399 -5.14 -29.60 14.77
CA SER A 399 -6.57 -29.35 14.96
C SER A 399 -7.34 -29.27 13.65
N ILE A 400 -6.80 -28.57 12.64
CA ILE A 400 -7.42 -28.45 11.32
C ILE A 400 -7.26 -29.74 10.53
N SER A 401 -6.07 -30.35 10.57
CA SER A 401 -5.74 -31.58 9.82
C SER A 401 -6.55 -32.79 10.26
N GLY A 402 -6.97 -32.84 11.52
CA GLY A 402 -7.84 -33.89 12.04
C GLY A 402 -9.28 -33.84 11.51
N LYS A 403 -9.70 -32.74 10.87
CA LYS A 403 -11.10 -32.51 10.48
C LYS A 403 -11.29 -32.33 8.97
N PHE A 404 -10.32 -31.72 8.29
CA PHE A 404 -10.42 -31.40 6.87
C PHE A 404 -9.22 -31.91 6.09
N HIS A 405 -9.42 -32.12 4.78
CA HIS A 405 -8.30 -32.37 3.88
C HIS A 405 -7.37 -31.16 3.86
N SER A 406 -6.15 -31.34 4.38
CA SER A 406 -5.23 -30.22 4.56
C SER A 406 -3.78 -30.60 4.28
N HIS A 407 -2.99 -29.57 3.99
CA HIS A 407 -1.54 -29.66 3.78
C HIS A 407 -0.85 -28.47 4.44
N VAL A 408 0.33 -28.71 5.01
CA VAL A 408 1.21 -27.66 5.51
C VAL A 408 2.07 -27.17 4.34
N VAL A 409 2.07 -25.86 4.10
CA VAL A 409 2.65 -25.25 2.89
C VAL A 409 3.37 -23.94 3.24
N ASP A 410 4.38 -23.55 2.44
CA ASP A 410 4.93 -22.20 2.52
C ASP A 410 4.05 -21.19 1.76
N ILE A 411 3.05 -20.64 2.44
CA ILE A 411 2.15 -19.64 1.84
C ILE A 411 2.86 -18.29 1.53
N LYS A 412 4.09 -18.08 2.02
CA LYS A 412 4.90 -16.90 1.67
C LYS A 412 5.52 -17.05 0.27
N ASN A 413 5.61 -18.27 -0.24
CA ASN A 413 6.17 -18.61 -1.55
C ASN A 413 5.07 -18.64 -2.64
N PRO A 414 5.10 -17.72 -3.62
CA PRO A 414 4.09 -17.67 -4.67
C PRO A 414 3.96 -18.96 -5.50
N ASP A 415 5.08 -19.60 -5.82
CA ASP A 415 5.10 -20.80 -6.66
C ASP A 415 4.45 -21.99 -5.94
N GLU A 416 4.66 -22.07 -4.62
CA GLU A 416 4.04 -23.08 -3.80
C GLU A 416 2.52 -22.87 -3.67
N VAL A 417 2.08 -21.63 -3.43
CA VAL A 417 0.65 -21.29 -3.39
C VAL A 417 -0.03 -21.66 -4.72
N GLU A 418 0.57 -21.29 -5.85
CA GLU A 418 0.02 -21.59 -7.17
C GLU A 418 -0.07 -23.10 -7.44
N ARG A 419 0.99 -23.85 -7.10
CA ARG A 419 1.00 -25.33 -7.21
C ARG A 419 -0.14 -25.95 -6.41
N TRP A 420 -0.35 -25.52 -5.18
CA TRP A 420 -1.38 -26.07 -4.30
C TRP A 420 -2.79 -25.70 -4.75
N LEU A 421 -3.01 -24.46 -5.21
CA LEU A 421 -4.29 -24.06 -5.81
C LEU A 421 -4.62 -24.89 -7.07
N ASN A 422 -3.63 -25.14 -7.94
CA ASN A 422 -3.82 -26.01 -9.11
C ASN A 422 -4.09 -27.48 -8.72
N THR A 423 -3.45 -27.96 -7.64
CA THR A 423 -3.70 -29.29 -7.08
C THR A 423 -5.11 -29.40 -6.52
N ALA A 424 -5.58 -28.40 -5.77
CA ALA A 424 -6.98 -28.34 -5.31
C ALA A 424 -7.95 -28.33 -6.50
N LYS A 425 -7.73 -27.48 -7.50
CA LYS A 425 -8.57 -27.45 -8.70
C LYS A 425 -8.73 -28.84 -9.35
N THR A 426 -7.64 -29.59 -9.43
CA THR A 426 -7.60 -30.93 -10.03
C THR A 426 -8.31 -31.97 -9.17
N ASN A 427 -8.11 -31.93 -7.85
CA ASN A 427 -8.55 -33.00 -6.94
C ASN A 427 -9.95 -32.78 -6.35
N ILE A 428 -10.32 -31.52 -6.05
CA ILE A 428 -11.60 -31.20 -5.39
C ILE A 428 -12.61 -30.57 -6.36
N GLY A 429 -12.15 -29.90 -7.42
CA GLY A 429 -12.99 -29.35 -8.49
C GLY A 429 -12.78 -27.85 -8.70
N GLU A 430 -13.65 -27.21 -9.49
CA GLU A 430 -13.53 -25.79 -9.79
C GLU A 430 -13.63 -24.94 -8.52
N ILE A 431 -12.61 -24.12 -8.29
CA ILE A 431 -12.50 -23.27 -7.11
C ILE A 431 -13.42 -22.05 -7.31
N LEU A 432 -14.46 -21.95 -6.49
CA LEU A 432 -15.33 -20.78 -6.41
C LEU A 432 -14.67 -19.66 -5.63
N ALA A 433 -14.02 -20.00 -4.51
CA ALA A 433 -13.50 -19.03 -3.59
C ALA A 433 -12.19 -19.48 -2.91
N VAL A 434 -11.34 -18.50 -2.61
CA VAL A 434 -10.20 -18.67 -1.71
C VAL A 434 -10.37 -17.75 -0.49
N VAL A 435 -10.32 -18.31 0.71
CA VAL A 435 -10.43 -17.61 1.98
C VAL A 435 -9.06 -17.63 2.66
N HIS A 436 -8.45 -16.47 2.87
CA HIS A 436 -7.19 -16.32 3.57
C HIS A 436 -7.42 -15.83 5.00
N VAL A 437 -7.11 -16.67 5.99
CA VAL A 437 -7.20 -16.34 7.42
C VAL A 437 -5.83 -15.89 7.90
N THR A 438 -5.70 -14.62 8.24
CA THR A 438 -4.43 -14.02 8.68
C THR A 438 -4.11 -14.25 10.15
N GLY A 439 -5.09 -14.67 10.94
CA GLY A 439 -4.98 -14.82 12.39
C GLY A 439 -4.91 -13.49 13.14
N LYS A 440 -4.33 -13.52 14.33
CA LYS A 440 -4.19 -12.35 15.22
C LYS A 440 -2.78 -11.78 15.16
N LEU A 441 -2.66 -10.50 15.47
CA LEU A 441 -1.36 -9.93 15.83
C LEU A 441 -0.82 -10.72 17.04
N PRO A 442 0.37 -11.34 16.95
CA PRO A 442 0.96 -12.02 18.10
C PRO A 442 1.12 -11.07 19.28
N GLU A 443 1.13 -11.60 20.51
CA GLU A 443 1.39 -10.78 21.70
C GLU A 443 2.80 -10.17 21.59
N VAL A 444 2.83 -8.87 21.32
CA VAL A 444 4.04 -8.05 21.26
C VAL A 444 3.89 -6.88 22.23
N GLY A 445 5.02 -6.33 22.68
CA GLY A 445 5.04 -5.07 23.41
C GLY A 445 4.71 -3.90 22.49
N ASN A 446 5.46 -2.81 22.56
CA ASN A 446 5.33 -1.74 21.59
C ASN A 446 5.91 -2.16 20.23
N LEU A 447 5.26 -1.80 19.12
CA LEU A 447 5.84 -2.01 17.79
C LEU A 447 7.18 -1.29 17.67
N THR A 448 7.31 -0.11 18.27
CA THR A 448 8.55 0.68 18.31
C THR A 448 9.72 0.01 19.07
N GLU A 449 9.47 -1.09 19.78
CA GLU A 449 10.48 -1.88 20.48
C GLU A 449 10.88 -3.16 19.73
N LEU A 450 10.22 -3.45 18.60
CA LEU A 450 10.56 -4.62 17.78
C LEU A 450 11.95 -4.50 17.14
N THR A 451 12.58 -5.64 16.92
CA THR A 451 13.69 -5.74 15.98
C THR A 451 13.19 -5.52 14.56
N ARG A 452 14.10 -5.17 13.64
CA ARG A 452 13.76 -5.03 12.22
C ARG A 452 13.14 -6.31 11.65
N ALA A 453 13.75 -7.45 11.94
CA ALA A 453 13.25 -8.76 11.50
C ALA A 453 11.84 -9.06 12.06
N GLY A 454 11.58 -8.73 13.32
CA GLY A 454 10.25 -8.89 13.93
C GLY A 454 9.19 -8.03 13.23
N TRP A 455 9.52 -6.79 12.87
CA TRP A 455 8.63 -5.95 12.08
C TRP A 455 8.38 -6.51 10.67
N GLU A 456 9.43 -6.97 9.99
CA GLU A 456 9.33 -7.54 8.64
C GLU A 456 8.50 -8.84 8.62
N GLU A 457 8.58 -9.66 9.67
CA GLU A 457 7.70 -10.83 9.87
C GLU A 457 6.22 -10.41 9.93
N LEU A 458 5.87 -9.36 10.67
CA LEU A 458 4.50 -8.85 10.74
C LEU A 458 4.02 -8.27 9.40
N VAL A 459 4.87 -7.51 8.72
CA VAL A 459 4.58 -6.99 7.36
C VAL A 459 4.39 -8.14 6.36
N ALA A 460 5.21 -9.19 6.46
CA ALA A 460 5.07 -10.37 5.63
C ALA A 460 3.73 -11.07 5.90
N LYS A 461 3.39 -11.30 7.17
CA LYS A 461 2.17 -11.99 7.59
C LYS A 461 0.89 -11.24 7.18
N PHE A 462 0.81 -9.94 7.43
CA PHE A 462 -0.45 -9.20 7.28
C PHE A 462 -0.59 -8.39 6.00
N ILE A 463 0.46 -8.27 5.18
CA ILE A 463 0.42 -7.49 3.94
C ILE A 463 0.91 -8.32 2.75
N SER A 464 2.15 -8.81 2.78
CA SER A 464 2.74 -9.45 1.60
C SER A 464 2.16 -10.84 1.33
N THR A 465 1.84 -11.62 2.37
CA THR A 465 1.24 -12.95 2.24
C THR A 465 -0.20 -12.87 1.72
N PRO A 466 -1.10 -12.03 2.28
CA PRO A 466 -2.43 -11.83 1.71
C PRO A 466 -2.40 -11.39 0.24
N ALA A 467 -1.48 -10.49 -0.12
CA ALA A 467 -1.30 -10.08 -1.52
C ALA A 467 -0.80 -11.26 -2.39
N THR A 468 0.14 -12.05 -1.90
CA THR A 468 0.64 -13.24 -2.62
C THR A 468 -0.49 -14.23 -2.88
N VAL A 469 -1.25 -14.59 -1.85
CA VAL A 469 -2.39 -15.51 -1.96
C VAL A 469 -3.45 -14.96 -2.92
N ALA A 470 -3.82 -13.68 -2.78
CA ALA A 470 -4.81 -13.06 -3.65
C ALA A 470 -4.36 -13.05 -5.12
N GLN A 471 -3.11 -12.69 -5.41
CA GLN A 471 -2.61 -12.67 -6.79
C GLN A 471 -2.53 -14.07 -7.41
N ARG A 472 -2.05 -15.08 -6.66
CA ARG A 472 -2.02 -16.47 -7.15
C ARG A 472 -3.42 -17.04 -7.35
N THR A 473 -4.38 -16.60 -6.54
CA THR A 473 -5.80 -16.93 -6.75
C THR A 473 -6.32 -16.32 -8.05
N LEU A 474 -5.99 -15.06 -8.35
CA LEU A 474 -6.35 -14.42 -9.62
C LEU A 474 -5.75 -15.16 -10.82
N GLU A 475 -4.48 -15.59 -10.74
CA GLU A 475 -3.85 -16.42 -11.76
C GLU A 475 -4.55 -17.78 -11.91
N GLN A 476 -5.00 -18.40 -10.80
CA GLN A 476 -5.76 -19.64 -10.87
C GLN A 476 -7.15 -19.45 -11.53
N PHE A 477 -7.85 -18.36 -11.22
CA PHE A 477 -9.15 -18.03 -11.83
C PHE A 477 -9.02 -17.65 -13.30
N VAL A 478 -7.95 -16.95 -13.66
CA VAL A 478 -7.69 -16.45 -15.00
C VAL A 478 -6.24 -16.72 -15.40
N PRO A 479 -5.89 -17.98 -15.76
CA PRO A 479 -4.52 -18.32 -16.14
C PRO A 479 -4.03 -17.48 -17.32
N GLY A 480 -2.84 -16.89 -17.17
CA GLY A 480 -2.25 -15.96 -18.12
C GLY A 480 -2.89 -14.55 -18.11
N GLY A 481 -3.86 -14.29 -17.24
CA GLY A 481 -4.60 -13.03 -17.19
C GLY A 481 -3.73 -11.82 -16.85
N GLY A 482 -2.65 -12.00 -16.08
CA GLY A 482 -1.68 -10.94 -15.85
C GLY A 482 -1.07 -10.43 -17.16
N LYS A 483 -0.71 -11.37 -18.06
CA LYS A 483 -0.12 -11.10 -19.37
C LYS A 483 -1.14 -10.59 -20.39
N ASP A 484 -2.33 -11.21 -20.44
CA ASP A 484 -3.45 -10.77 -21.29
C ASP A 484 -4.67 -10.41 -20.44
N PRO A 485 -4.81 -9.13 -20.06
CA PRO A 485 -5.89 -8.67 -19.18
C PRO A 485 -7.30 -8.86 -19.76
N ARG A 486 -7.43 -9.04 -21.08
CA ARG A 486 -8.73 -9.24 -21.74
C ARG A 486 -9.40 -10.54 -21.30
N LEU A 487 -8.62 -11.51 -20.81
CA LEU A 487 -9.10 -12.79 -20.29
C LEU A 487 -9.97 -12.66 -19.03
N TYR A 488 -9.86 -11.56 -18.30
CA TYR A 488 -10.63 -11.31 -17.07
C TYR A 488 -12.10 -10.98 -17.32
N LYS A 489 -12.44 -10.55 -18.54
CA LYS A 489 -13.78 -10.07 -18.86
C LYS A 489 -14.82 -11.15 -18.51
N ASP A 490 -15.81 -10.75 -17.72
CA ASP A 490 -16.92 -11.59 -17.24
C ASP A 490 -16.52 -12.81 -16.40
N LYS A 491 -15.24 -13.00 -16.05
CA LYS A 491 -14.78 -14.07 -15.16
C LYS A 491 -15.33 -13.87 -13.75
N THR A 492 -15.65 -14.97 -13.08
CA THR A 492 -16.24 -14.99 -11.73
C THR A 492 -15.28 -15.68 -10.76
N GLY A 493 -15.46 -15.41 -9.47
CA GLY A 493 -14.63 -15.96 -8.41
C GLY A 493 -14.62 -15.03 -7.20
N ALA A 494 -14.30 -15.59 -6.04
CA ALA A 494 -14.29 -14.86 -4.78
C ALA A 494 -12.95 -15.01 -4.06
N ILE A 495 -12.43 -13.90 -3.53
CA ILE A 495 -11.28 -13.89 -2.64
C ILE A 495 -11.70 -13.23 -1.34
N MET A 496 -11.45 -13.86 -0.20
CA MET A 496 -11.77 -13.28 1.11
C MET A 496 -10.51 -13.24 1.96
N ILE A 497 -10.17 -12.09 2.51
CA ILE A 497 -9.12 -11.95 3.53
C ILE A 497 -9.81 -11.73 4.87
N ILE A 498 -9.51 -12.56 5.86
CA ILE A 498 -10.06 -12.47 7.22
C ILE A 498 -8.93 -12.04 8.16
N GLY A 499 -9.14 -10.90 8.82
CA GLY A 499 -8.24 -10.35 9.84
C GLY A 499 -7.27 -9.27 9.33
N PRO A 500 -6.30 -8.84 10.16
CA PRO A 500 -6.09 -9.37 11.52
C PRO A 500 -7.25 -9.03 12.46
N ASP A 501 -7.50 -9.89 13.45
CA ASP A 501 -8.55 -9.67 14.44
C ASP A 501 -8.20 -8.53 15.40
N LEU A 502 -9.22 -7.82 15.88
CA LEU A 502 -9.02 -6.93 17.02
C LEU A 502 -8.82 -7.75 18.30
N PRO A 503 -8.00 -7.25 19.23
CA PRO A 503 -7.86 -7.85 20.55
C PRO A 503 -9.21 -7.89 21.29
N VAL A 504 -9.42 -8.97 22.03
CA VAL A 504 -10.66 -9.25 22.76
C VAL A 504 -10.43 -9.13 24.27
N GLY A 505 -11.44 -8.65 25.00
CA GLY A 505 -11.48 -8.64 26.46
C GLY A 505 -11.89 -7.31 27.05
N LYS A 506 -12.20 -7.34 28.36
CA LYS A 506 -12.70 -6.17 29.11
C LYS A 506 -11.69 -5.03 29.26
N LYS A 507 -10.39 -5.30 29.07
CA LYS A 507 -9.29 -4.37 29.34
C LYS A 507 -8.28 -4.31 28.18
N VAL A 508 -8.78 -4.23 26.96
CA VAL A 508 -7.93 -3.98 25.80
C VAL A 508 -7.51 -2.51 25.79
N SER A 509 -6.22 -2.22 25.61
CA SER A 509 -5.71 -0.84 25.58
C SER A 509 -5.92 -0.16 24.21
N GLY A 510 -5.84 1.17 24.17
CA GLY A 510 -5.83 1.94 22.92
C GLY A 510 -4.64 1.54 22.03
N THR A 511 -3.47 1.34 22.65
CA THR A 511 -2.24 0.89 21.99
C THR A 511 -2.45 -0.43 21.26
N GLN A 512 -2.95 -1.47 21.93
CA GLN A 512 -3.16 -2.79 21.30
C GLN A 512 -4.08 -2.73 20.07
N ARG A 513 -5.12 -1.88 20.11
CA ARG A 513 -5.98 -1.66 18.94
C ARG A 513 -5.24 -0.93 17.82
N ALA A 514 -4.50 0.13 18.17
CA ALA A 514 -3.75 0.92 17.20
C ALA A 514 -2.69 0.07 16.46
N GLN A 515 -2.08 -0.89 17.14
CA GLN A 515 -1.12 -1.82 16.55
C GLN A 515 -1.75 -2.70 15.47
N VAL A 516 -2.93 -3.29 15.74
CA VAL A 516 -3.70 -4.06 14.75
C VAL A 516 -4.15 -3.16 13.59
N GLU A 517 -4.56 -1.93 13.90
CA GLU A 517 -5.02 -0.96 12.90
C GLU A 517 -3.94 -0.58 11.89
N VAL A 518 -2.64 -0.67 12.22
CA VAL A 518 -1.55 -0.51 11.24
C VAL A 518 -1.75 -1.44 10.04
N PHE A 519 -2.05 -2.70 10.30
CA PHE A 519 -2.18 -3.73 9.26
C PHE A 519 -3.56 -3.70 8.60
N ARG A 520 -4.63 -3.46 9.37
CA ARG A 520 -5.97 -3.22 8.79
C ARG A 520 -5.98 -2.02 7.86
N GLY A 521 -5.25 -0.96 8.23
CA GLY A 521 -5.03 0.23 7.42
C GLY A 521 -4.34 -0.05 6.09
N ALA A 522 -3.53 -1.10 5.99
CA ALA A 522 -2.95 -1.56 4.73
C ALA A 522 -4.00 -2.24 3.84
N LEU A 523 -4.81 -3.12 4.43
CA LEU A 523 -5.75 -3.98 3.69
C LEU A 523 -6.96 -3.22 3.15
N ARG A 524 -7.47 -2.19 3.85
CA ARG A 524 -8.62 -1.40 3.36
C ARG A 524 -8.37 -0.78 1.97
N PRO A 525 -7.36 0.09 1.76
CA PRO A 525 -7.12 0.72 0.46
C PRO A 525 -6.63 -0.28 -0.58
N PHE A 526 -5.91 -1.33 -0.15
CA PHE A 526 -5.49 -2.43 -1.02
C PHE A 526 -6.70 -3.12 -1.66
N THR A 527 -7.63 -3.57 -0.82
CA THR A 527 -8.84 -4.28 -1.26
C THR A 527 -9.73 -3.40 -2.11
N THR A 528 -9.94 -2.14 -1.73
CA THR A 528 -10.71 -1.20 -2.54
C THR A 528 -10.08 -0.93 -3.90
N THR A 529 -8.75 -0.76 -3.96
CA THR A 529 -8.04 -0.52 -5.23
C THR A 529 -8.11 -1.74 -6.15
N VAL A 530 -7.86 -2.94 -5.63
CA VAL A 530 -7.93 -4.18 -6.42
C VAL A 530 -9.34 -4.42 -6.97
N ASN A 531 -10.39 -4.19 -6.19
CA ASN A 531 -11.76 -4.35 -6.70
C ASN A 531 -12.11 -3.33 -7.78
N GLN A 532 -11.63 -2.09 -7.68
CA GLN A 532 -11.85 -1.11 -8.73
C GLN A 532 -11.13 -1.49 -10.02
N GLU A 533 -9.94 -2.08 -9.93
CA GLU A 533 -9.25 -2.63 -11.10
C GLU A 533 -10.05 -3.79 -11.71
N LEU A 534 -10.50 -4.75 -10.89
CA LEU A 534 -11.30 -5.89 -11.35
C LEU A 534 -12.59 -5.44 -12.05
N SER A 535 -13.38 -4.56 -11.44
CA SER A 535 -14.67 -4.13 -12.00
C SER A 535 -14.53 -3.12 -13.13
N ASP A 536 -13.82 -2.03 -12.90
CA ASP A 536 -13.90 -0.84 -13.77
C ASP A 536 -12.91 -0.94 -14.93
N VAL A 537 -11.79 -1.64 -14.74
CA VAL A 537 -10.72 -1.77 -15.74
C VAL A 537 -10.82 -3.11 -16.46
N LEU A 538 -10.75 -4.21 -15.71
CA LEU A 538 -10.67 -5.57 -16.26
C LEU A 538 -12.04 -6.13 -16.67
N LYS A 539 -13.13 -5.46 -16.29
CA LYS A 539 -14.52 -5.90 -16.55
C LYS A 539 -14.79 -7.32 -16.04
N SER A 540 -14.13 -7.67 -14.93
CA SER A 540 -14.30 -8.94 -14.24
C SER A 540 -15.46 -8.87 -13.26
N LYS A 541 -16.07 -10.02 -13.00
CA LYS A 541 -17.03 -10.25 -11.91
C LYS A 541 -16.35 -10.87 -10.68
N ILE A 542 -15.04 -11.14 -10.73
CA ILE A 542 -14.28 -11.55 -9.56
C ILE A 542 -14.31 -10.43 -8.52
N ARG A 543 -14.53 -10.78 -7.25
CA ARG A 543 -14.53 -9.84 -6.13
C ARG A 543 -13.57 -10.30 -5.04
N MET A 544 -12.92 -9.34 -4.39
CA MET A 544 -12.05 -9.59 -3.25
C MET A 544 -12.58 -8.84 -2.03
N PHE A 545 -12.99 -9.51 -0.96
CA PHE A 545 -13.42 -8.82 0.26
C PHE A 545 -12.38 -8.96 1.36
N THR A 546 -12.32 -7.95 2.23
CA THR A 546 -11.65 -8.04 3.52
C THR A 546 -12.68 -8.01 4.63
N VAL A 547 -12.62 -8.97 5.54
CA VAL A 547 -13.46 -9.00 6.74
C VAL A 547 -12.57 -8.84 7.95
N PHE A 548 -12.94 -7.90 8.80
CA PHE A 548 -12.22 -7.54 10.01
C PHE A 548 -13.03 -7.99 11.23
N PRO A 549 -12.61 -9.09 11.90
CA PRO A 549 -13.31 -9.64 13.05
C PRO A 549 -13.03 -8.85 14.34
N GLY A 550 -13.98 -8.83 15.25
CA GLY A 550 -13.88 -8.15 16.55
C GLY A 550 -14.24 -6.67 16.48
N SER A 551 -14.43 -6.06 17.65
CA SER A 551 -14.91 -4.68 17.78
C SER A 551 -14.03 -3.82 18.68
N VAL A 552 -14.16 -2.50 18.56
CA VAL A 552 -13.50 -1.54 19.46
C VAL A 552 -13.87 -1.77 20.93
N THR A 553 -15.04 -2.34 21.21
CA THR A 553 -15.47 -2.66 22.58
C THR A 553 -14.81 -3.93 23.15
N GLY A 554 -14.08 -4.69 22.33
CA GLY A 554 -13.36 -5.89 22.76
C GLY A 554 -14.29 -7.09 22.96
N ILE A 555 -15.37 -7.20 22.18
CA ILE A 555 -16.20 -8.42 22.14
C ILE A 555 -15.54 -9.50 21.28
N GLU A 556 -15.83 -10.76 21.60
CA GLU A 556 -15.42 -11.90 20.77
C GLU A 556 -16.03 -11.76 19.36
N PRO A 557 -15.25 -12.06 18.30
CA PRO A 557 -15.77 -12.07 16.94
C PRO A 557 -16.89 -13.11 16.74
N ASP A 558 -17.88 -12.76 15.93
CA ASP A 558 -18.99 -13.66 15.60
C ASP A 558 -18.73 -14.37 14.25
N ASN A 559 -18.38 -15.65 14.32
CA ASN A 559 -18.12 -16.46 13.13
C ASN A 559 -19.35 -16.61 12.22
N GLN A 560 -20.58 -16.47 12.74
CA GLN A 560 -21.78 -16.48 11.90
C GLN A 560 -21.82 -15.24 11.00
N LYS A 561 -21.48 -14.06 11.51
CA LYS A 561 -21.45 -12.84 10.69
C LYS A 561 -20.34 -12.89 9.63
N ILE A 562 -19.22 -13.55 9.93
CA ILE A 562 -18.16 -13.80 8.95
C ILE A 562 -18.68 -14.75 7.85
N ALA A 563 -19.40 -15.81 8.22
CA ALA A 563 -20.05 -16.70 7.26
C ALA A 563 -21.10 -15.97 6.41
N ASP A 564 -21.86 -15.05 6.99
CA ASP A 564 -22.84 -14.24 6.25
C ASP A 564 -22.15 -13.31 5.24
N ALA A 565 -21.03 -12.69 5.62
CA ALA A 565 -20.21 -11.91 4.70
C ALA A 565 -19.63 -12.77 3.57
N PHE A 566 -19.25 -14.02 3.87
CA PHE A 566 -18.79 -14.96 2.85
C PHE A 566 -19.92 -15.37 1.90
N ASN A 567 -21.13 -15.62 2.43
CA ASN A 567 -22.33 -15.91 1.62
C ASN A 567 -22.66 -14.76 0.68
N PHE A 568 -22.56 -13.51 1.16
CA PHE A 568 -22.72 -12.33 0.33
C PHE A 568 -21.68 -12.27 -0.79
N LEU A 569 -20.39 -12.46 -0.46
CA LEU A 569 -19.29 -12.41 -1.42
C LEU A 569 -19.48 -13.39 -2.60
N VAL A 570 -19.93 -14.61 -2.33
CA VAL A 570 -20.11 -15.63 -3.39
C VAL A 570 -21.45 -15.51 -4.13
N SER A 571 -22.30 -14.56 -3.75
CA SER A 571 -23.57 -14.29 -4.43
C SER A 571 -23.40 -13.38 -5.65
N GLU A 572 -24.37 -13.41 -6.57
CA GLU A 572 -24.38 -12.50 -7.73
C GLU A 572 -24.45 -11.02 -7.34
N ASN A 573 -24.99 -10.72 -6.15
CA ASN A 573 -25.14 -9.35 -5.64
C ASN A 573 -23.80 -8.71 -5.27
N ALA A 574 -22.76 -9.48 -4.97
CA ALA A 574 -21.45 -8.93 -4.62
C ALA A 574 -20.81 -8.14 -5.78
N ALA A 575 -21.15 -8.47 -7.02
CA ALA A 575 -20.58 -7.84 -8.21
C ALA A 575 -20.93 -6.35 -8.33
N SER A 576 -22.07 -5.91 -7.78
CA SER A 576 -22.52 -4.52 -7.80
C SER A 576 -22.18 -3.73 -6.54
N SER A 577 -21.63 -4.39 -5.51
CA SER A 577 -21.31 -3.77 -4.23
C SER A 577 -20.14 -2.79 -4.35
N SER A 578 -20.29 -1.58 -3.80
CA SER A 578 -19.14 -0.70 -3.53
C SER A 578 -18.42 -1.09 -2.24
N GLU A 579 -19.15 -1.67 -1.28
CA GLU A 579 -18.61 -2.16 -0.02
C GLU A 579 -17.88 -3.47 -0.25
N VAL A 580 -16.59 -3.46 0.05
CA VAL A 580 -15.66 -4.59 -0.15
C VAL A 580 -14.84 -4.88 1.10
N THR A 581 -15.01 -4.07 2.14
CA THR A 581 -14.44 -4.33 3.45
C THR A 581 -15.55 -4.31 4.49
N PHE A 582 -15.56 -5.27 5.41
CA PHE A 582 -16.58 -5.38 6.45
C PHE A 582 -15.98 -5.49 7.84
N CYS A 583 -16.29 -4.55 8.72
CA CYS A 583 -16.04 -4.63 10.16
C CYS A 583 -17.26 -5.26 10.84
N VAL A 584 -17.41 -6.59 10.69
CA VAL A 584 -18.68 -7.31 10.93
C VAL A 584 -19.19 -7.28 12.37
N ASP A 585 -18.32 -7.02 13.33
CA ASP A 585 -18.67 -7.00 14.75
C ASP A 585 -18.86 -5.60 15.32
N GLU A 586 -18.63 -4.56 14.51
CA GLU A 586 -18.89 -3.19 14.90
C GLU A 586 -20.39 -2.87 14.78
N SER A 587 -20.99 -2.37 15.87
CA SER A 587 -22.32 -1.77 15.81
C SER A 587 -22.20 -0.28 15.46
N ARG A 588 -23.05 0.21 14.54
CA ARG A 588 -23.23 1.65 14.31
C ARG A 588 -24.43 2.18 15.06
#